data_AF-A0A7W0Y814-F1
#
_entry.id   AF-A0A7W0Y814-F1
#
_cell.length_a   1.000
_cell.length_b   1.000
_cell.length_c   1.000
_cell.angle_alpha   90.00
_cell.angle_beta   90.00
_cell.angle_gamma   90.00
#
_symmetry.space_group_name_H-M   'P 1'
#
loop_
_entity.id
_entity.type
_entity.pdbx_description
1 polymer ?
#
loop_
_entity_poly.entity_id
_entity_poly.type
_entity_poly.pdbx_seq_one_letter_code
_entity_poly.pdbx_strand_id
1 'polypeptide(L)' 'MVVDLGSFDPAKRVLVIDDNKDLAEALSIGLEKMGYTVRVAFDGLS' A
#
# COMPACT_ATOMS: atom_id res chain seq x y z
N MET A 1 -28.74 -1.92 5.40
CA MET A 1 -27.31 -1.79 5.73
C MET A 1 -26.56 -2.80 4.89
N VAL A 2 -26.04 -2.37 3.74
CA VAL A 2 -25.15 -3.22 2.94
C VAL A 2 -23.76 -2.96 3.47
N VAL A 3 -23.17 -3.94 4.14
CA VAL A 3 -21.78 -3.88 4.56
C VAL A 3 -20.98 -4.40 3.37
N ASP A 4 -20.33 -3.50 2.64
CA ASP A 4 -19.33 -3.92 1.67
C ASP A 4 -18.18 -4.57 2.44
N LEU A 5 -18.02 -5.88 2.27
CA LEU A 5 -16.96 -6.66 2.91
C LEU A 5 -15.63 -6.55 2.16
N GLY A 6 -15.54 -5.72 1.11
CA GLY A 6 -14.33 -5.44 0.35
C GLY A 6 -13.74 -6.71 -0.25
N SER A 7 -14.04 -7.00 -1.51
CA SER A 7 -13.45 -8.17 -2.20
C SER A 7 -11.92 -8.15 -2.07
N PHE A 8 -11.36 -9.18 -1.42
CA PHE A 8 -9.92 -9.37 -1.31
C PHE A 8 -9.38 -9.76 -2.69
N ASP A 9 -8.87 -8.78 -3.42
CA ASP A 9 -8.23 -8.98 -4.72
C ASP A 9 -6.71 -9.04 -4.53
N PRO A 10 -6.07 -10.22 -4.64
CA PRO A 10 -4.63 -10.32 -4.51
C PRO A 10 -3.86 -9.49 -5.54
N ALA A 11 -4.49 -9.12 -6.67
CA ALA A 11 -3.91 -8.25 -7.69
C ALA A 11 -3.79 -6.78 -7.23
N LYS A 12 -4.40 -6.41 -6.10
CA LYS A 12 -4.35 -5.07 -5.53
C LYS A 12 -3.31 -4.89 -4.42
N ARG A 13 -2.34 -5.80 -4.29
CA ARG A 13 -1.29 -5.69 -3.26
C ARG A 13 -0.01 -5.10 -3.83
N VAL A 14 0.54 -4.10 -3.16
CA VAL A 14 1.78 -3.42 -3.56
C VAL A 14 2.75 -3.35 -2.37
N LEU A 15 4.02 -3.59 -2.62
CA LEU A 15 5.12 -3.31 -1.69
C LEU A 15 5.97 -2.18 -2.28
N VAL A 16 6.01 -1.05 -1.58
CA VAL A 16 6.89 0.07 -1.91
C VAL A 16 8.19 -0.11 -1.15
N ILE A 17 9.32 -0.06 -1.85
CA ILE A 17 10.66 -0.11 -1.27
C ILE A 17 11.41 1.14 -1.71
N ASP A 18 11.71 2.01 -0.75
CA ASP A 18 12.41 3.27 -0.97
C ASP A 18 13.08 3.69 0.35
N ASP A 19 14.34 4.11 0.29
CA ASP A 19 15.10 4.55 1.47
C ASP A 19 14.70 5.96 1.93
N ASN A 20 14.01 6.72 1.07
CA ASN A 20 13.39 7.99 1.42
C ASN A 20 11.98 7.76 2.00
N LYS A 21 11.87 7.91 3.33
CA LYS A 21 10.63 7.69 4.07
C LYS A 21 9.46 8.55 3.59
N ASP A 22 9.68 9.84 3.42
CA ASP A 22 8.62 10.80 3.06
C ASP A 22 8.03 10.48 1.68
N LEU A 23 8.90 10.09 0.73
CA LEU A 23 8.48 9.70 -0.61
C LEU A 23 7.69 8.39 -0.59
N ALA A 24 8.19 7.39 0.13
CA ALA A 24 7.55 6.08 0.25
C ALA A 24 6.15 6.19 0.87
N GLU A 25 6.00 7.02 1.91
CA GLU A 25 4.72 7.28 2.57
C GLU A 25 3.76 8.03 1.65
N ALA A 26 4.22 9.07 0.96
CA ALA A 26 3.40 9.81 0.00
C ALA A 26 2.87 8.91 -1.13
N LEU A 27 3.71 8.00 -1.63
CA LEU A 27 3.32 7.02 -2.65
C LEU A 27 2.32 6.01 -2.11
N SER A 28 2.52 5.52 -0.87
CA SER A 28 1.58 4.61 -0.20
C SER A 28 0.18 5.22 -0.10
N ILE A 29 0.09 6.47 0.35
CA ILE A 29 -1.19 7.19 0.46
C ILE A 29 -1.89 7.30 -0.90
N GLY A 30 -1.14 7.58 -1.97
CA GLY A 30 -1.69 7.66 -3.32
C GLY A 30 -2.26 6.33 -3.81
N LEU A 31 -1.52 5.25 -3.61
CA LEU A 31 -1.91 3.90 -4.00
C LEU A 31 -3.10 3.37 -3.17
N GLU A 32 -3.13 3.63 -1.87
CA GLU A 32 -4.26 3.26 -1.01
C GLU A 32 -5.55 3.96 -1.44
N LYS A 33 -5.47 5.25 -1.82
CA LYS A 33 -6.62 6.00 -2.39
C LYS A 33 -7.14 5.40 -3.71
N MET A 34 -6.30 4.68 -4.45
CA MET A 34 -6.69 3.96 -5.67
C MET A 34 -7.24 2.55 -5.37
N GLY A 35 -7.33 2.17 -4.10
CA GLY A 35 -7.86 0.90 -3.64
C GLY A 35 -6.83 -0.23 -3.57
N TYR A 36 -5.53 0.09 -3.61
CA TYR A 36 -4.48 -0.89 -3.35
C TYR A 36 -4.30 -1.11 -1.84
N THR A 37 -3.95 -2.33 -1.46
CA THR A 37 -3.40 -2.64 -0.14
C THR A 37 -1.89 -2.50 -0.22
N VAL A 38 -1.33 -1.52 0.47
CA VAL A 38 0.09 -1.16 0.33
C VAL A 38 0.84 -1.52 1.61
N ARG A 39 2.09 -1.97 1.44
CA ARG A 39 3.09 -2.03 2.51
C ARG A 39 4.31 -1.23 2.09
N VAL A 40 4.98 -0.64 3.07
CA VAL A 40 6.22 0.10 2.85
C VAL A 40 7.35 -0.59 3.58
N ALA A 41 8.49 -0.71 2.92
CA ALA A 41 9.77 -1.09 3.51
C ALA A 41 10.80 0.00 3.18
N PHE A 42 11.50 0.47 4.21
CA PHE A 42 12.53 1.51 4.07
C PHE A 42 13.94 0.92 3.92
N ASP A 43 14.05 -0.39 4.09
CA ASP A 43 15.25 -1.17 3.89
C ASP A 43 14.86 -2.59 3.46
N GLY A 44 15.84 -3.39 3.05
CA GLY A 44 15.62 -4.72 2.49
C GLY A 44 15.78 -5.88 3.47
N LEU A 45 16.26 -5.66 4.69
CA LEU A 45 16.77 -6.76 5.54
C LEU A 45 16.48 -6.63 7.03
N SER A 46 15.94 -5.51 7.52
CA SER A 46 15.73 -5.30 8.96
C SER A 46 14.36 -5.78 9.45
#